data_AF-A0A087VWG2-F1
#
_entry.id   AF-A0A087VWG2-F1
#
_cell.length_a   1.000
_cell.length_b   1.000
_cell.length_c   1.000
_cell.angle_alpha   90.00
_cell.angle_beta   90.00
_cell.angle_gamma   90.00
#
_symmetry.space_group_name_H-M   'P 1'
#
loop_
_entity.id
_entity.type
_entity.pdbx_description
1 polymer ?
#
loop_
_entity_poly.entity_id
_entity_poly.type
_entity_poly.pdbx_seq_one_letter_code
_entity_poly.pdbx_strand_id
1 'polypeptide(L)'
;MSEVLYTEHDDHMHVIFQSSTTNSPRKVERIIEECGVPPQAVIEVKMTKQLVRNVTALIRYMKGRGEVVATDDHYDHFLRVATVSLEWPNCSVIPSEGRRMMKSAKEEDKGEVKRQKYIDLAEEVMRRKVRSMNDMNKKFTYQETVRLMADYGQSYNMIVRKALETVRMMNVAHQRATDYADLLKEELDNVRNGSPSHLCAYPKNHSGPSRKESIQWLEDMFSANAIAVVDFAITLRIIMNCEDEKINTLVLYGPTNTGKSLICKLMTSFLEHGSVMRRQEASAFAYENLLNRKVALMEEPKICAANQQDLKQILGGEPFEVHIKYQNPDLLERLPVVVTTNEPLGVRLSDVDAAATEGRCKIYTLDKQICNANIDETVPAPPYKLCACDMAHLLLPIYELLAF
;
A
#
# COMPACT_ATOMS: atom_id res chain seq x y z
N MET A 1 39.13 -32.00 32.60
CA MET A 1 39.66 -30.87 31.81
C MET A 1 39.00 -30.91 30.46
N SER A 2 38.55 -29.76 29.97
CA SER A 2 38.03 -29.65 28.61
C SER A 2 39.14 -29.98 27.60
N GLU A 3 38.83 -30.76 26.55
CA GLU A 3 39.77 -31.12 25.48
C GLU A 3 40.15 -29.89 24.63
N VAL A 4 41.25 -29.23 25.00
CA VAL A 4 41.68 -27.97 24.41
C VAL A 4 43.18 -27.92 24.14
N LEU A 5 43.55 -27.05 23.21
CA LEU A 5 44.92 -26.65 22.96
C LEU A 5 45.00 -25.14 23.12
N TYR A 6 45.95 -24.65 23.93
CA TYR A 6 46.04 -23.23 24.22
C TYR A 6 47.48 -22.72 24.20
N THR A 7 47.59 -21.40 24.03
CA THR A 7 48.83 -20.64 24.15
C THR A 7 48.51 -19.30 24.76
N GLU A 8 49.27 -18.95 25.79
CA GLU A 8 49.29 -17.61 26.35
C GLU A 8 50.25 -16.74 25.55
N HIS A 9 49.78 -15.55 25.17
CA HIS A 9 50.52 -14.63 24.33
C HIS A 9 50.21 -13.19 24.73
N ASP A 10 51.26 -12.44 25.08
CA ASP A 10 51.20 -11.05 25.52
C ASP A 10 50.17 -10.82 26.65
N ASP A 11 48.99 -10.29 26.31
CA ASP A 11 47.91 -9.92 27.22
C ASP A 11 46.65 -10.80 27.10
N HIS A 12 46.69 -11.86 26.27
CA HIS A 12 45.54 -12.74 26.05
C HIS A 12 45.93 -14.21 25.82
N MET A 13 44.92 -15.08 25.82
CA MET A 13 45.10 -16.52 25.60
C MET A 13 44.32 -16.97 24.36
N HIS A 14 44.98 -17.73 23.49
CA HIS A 14 44.33 -18.43 22.40
C HIS A 14 43.92 -19.82 22.85
N VAL A 15 42.66 -20.20 22.64
CA VAL A 15 42.15 -21.53 22.96
C VAL A 15 41.50 -22.15 21.73
N ILE A 16 41.98 -23.34 21.33
CA ILE A 16 41.40 -24.19 20.30
C ILE A 16 40.64 -25.32 20.99
N PHE A 17 39.40 -25.51 20.57
CA PHE A 17 38.58 -26.63 21.03
C PHE A 17 37.75 -27.18 19.88
N GLN A 18 37.42 -28.47 19.92
CA GLN A 18 36.52 -29.11 18.96
C GLN A 18 35.15 -29.38 19.58
N SER A 19 34.08 -29.10 18.83
CA SER A 19 32.70 -29.39 19.24
C SER A 19 31.79 -29.51 18.02
N SER A 20 30.67 -30.23 18.15
CA SER A 20 29.55 -30.08 17.21
C SER A 20 28.97 -28.66 17.29
N THR A 21 28.30 -28.22 16.22
CA THR A 21 27.65 -26.90 16.17
C THR A 21 26.64 -26.70 17.30
N THR A 22 25.92 -27.76 17.70
CA THR A 22 24.92 -27.74 18.78
C THR A 22 25.52 -27.72 20.18
N ASN A 23 26.70 -28.32 20.40
CA ASN A 23 27.36 -28.40 21.71
C ASN A 23 28.40 -27.30 21.96
N SER A 24 28.76 -26.52 20.93
CA SER A 24 29.73 -25.44 21.03
C SER A 24 29.47 -24.44 22.17
N PRO A 25 28.23 -23.93 22.39
CA PRO A 25 27.98 -22.95 23.45
C PRO A 25 28.29 -23.49 24.85
N ARG A 26 27.84 -24.73 25.14
CA ARG A 26 28.08 -25.38 26.44
C ARG A 26 29.57 -25.66 26.68
N LYS A 27 30.30 -26.09 25.64
CA LYS A 27 31.75 -26.34 25.75
C LYS A 27 32.52 -25.04 26.01
N VAL A 28 32.11 -23.93 25.38
CA VAL A 28 32.69 -22.60 25.62
C VAL A 28 32.43 -22.13 27.06
N GLU A 29 31.22 -22.30 27.58
CA GLU A 29 30.91 -21.93 28.97
C GLU A 29 31.80 -22.66 29.97
N ARG A 30 31.95 -23.97 29.80
CA ARG A 30 32.84 -24.77 30.64
C ARG A 30 34.31 -24.31 30.57
N ILE A 31 34.80 -23.96 29.38
CA ILE A 31 36.16 -23.45 29.22
C ILE A 31 36.32 -22.11 29.95
N ILE A 32 35.36 -21.19 29.80
CA ILE A 32 35.38 -19.88 30.47
C ILE A 32 35.40 -20.04 32.00
N GLU A 33 34.60 -20.96 32.53
CA GLU A 33 34.58 -21.30 33.95
C GLU A 33 35.92 -21.91 34.42
N GLU A 34 36.47 -22.88 33.67
CA GLU A 34 37.76 -23.51 33.98
C GLU A 34 38.93 -22.52 33.90
N CYS A 35 38.85 -21.50 33.04
CA CYS A 35 39.84 -20.43 32.92
C CYS A 35 39.69 -19.30 33.96
N GLY A 36 38.67 -19.35 34.83
CA GLY A 36 38.45 -18.34 35.86
C GLY A 36 38.15 -16.93 35.34
N VAL A 37 37.54 -16.81 34.16
CA VAL A 37 37.22 -15.52 33.53
C VAL A 37 36.20 -14.78 34.41
N PRO A 38 36.45 -13.52 34.78
CA PRO A 38 35.55 -12.79 35.67
C PRO A 38 34.22 -12.47 34.96
N PRO A 39 33.07 -12.42 35.66
CA PRO A 39 31.74 -12.30 35.06
C PRO A 39 31.59 -11.13 34.07
N GLN A 40 32.25 -10.00 34.34
CA GLN A 40 32.22 -8.81 33.49
C GLN A 40 32.89 -9.01 32.11
N ALA A 41 33.84 -9.94 31.99
CA ALA A 41 34.59 -10.19 30.75
C ALA A 41 34.00 -11.34 29.91
N VAL A 42 33.02 -12.09 30.43
CA VAL A 42 32.45 -13.27 29.78
C VAL A 42 31.84 -12.95 28.42
N ILE A 43 31.15 -11.81 28.28
CA ILE A 43 30.52 -11.40 27.03
C ILE A 43 31.59 -11.12 25.96
N GLU A 44 32.63 -10.36 26.32
CA GLU A 44 33.73 -10.03 25.41
C GLU A 44 34.48 -11.29 24.95
N VAL A 45 34.78 -12.22 25.86
CA VAL A 45 35.43 -13.50 25.54
C VAL A 45 34.54 -14.37 24.63
N LYS A 46 33.22 -14.43 24.85
CA LYS A 46 32.32 -15.18 23.97
C LYS A 46 32.29 -14.62 22.54
N MET A 47 32.52 -13.32 22.37
CA MET A 47 32.54 -12.64 21.06
C MET A 47 33.80 -12.94 20.25
N THR A 48 34.89 -13.41 20.87
CA THR A 48 36.13 -13.77 20.15
C THR A 48 36.10 -15.17 19.53
N LYS A 49 35.04 -15.95 19.73
CA LYS A 49 34.91 -17.31 19.20
C LYS A 49 34.89 -17.33 17.67
N GLN A 50 35.85 -18.03 17.05
CA GLN A 50 35.95 -18.16 15.60
C GLN A 50 36.06 -19.62 15.14
N LEU A 51 35.54 -19.90 13.93
CA LEU A 51 35.73 -21.19 13.27
C LEU A 51 37.11 -21.24 12.61
N VAL A 52 37.96 -22.17 13.06
CA VAL A 52 39.29 -22.40 12.49
C VAL A 52 39.19 -23.46 11.39
N ARG A 53 39.46 -23.07 10.14
CA ARG A 53 39.44 -24.00 8.98
C ARG A 53 40.78 -24.68 8.70
N ASN A 54 41.88 -24.05 9.09
CA ASN A 54 43.23 -24.58 8.93
C ASN A 54 43.92 -24.62 10.30
N VAL A 55 43.66 -25.69 11.04
CA VAL A 55 44.17 -25.89 12.41
C VAL A 55 45.69 -25.87 12.42
N THR A 56 46.34 -26.52 11.45
CA THR A 56 47.81 -26.56 11.34
C THR A 56 48.42 -25.16 11.22
N ALA A 57 47.84 -24.28 10.39
CA ALA A 57 48.34 -22.91 10.25
C ALA A 57 48.19 -22.10 11.55
N LEU A 58 47.07 -22.28 12.26
CA LEU A 58 46.86 -21.60 13.55
C LEU A 58 47.84 -22.10 14.62
N ILE A 59 48.11 -23.40 14.68
CA ILE A 59 49.11 -23.95 15.63
C ILE A 59 50.51 -23.43 15.30
N ARG A 60 50.88 -23.31 14.03
CA ARG A 60 52.17 -22.70 13.63
C ARG A 60 52.27 -21.24 14.06
N TYR A 61 51.16 -20.49 13.98
CA TYR A 61 51.09 -19.14 14.52
C TYR A 61 51.25 -19.13 16.04
N MET A 62 50.52 -19.96 16.78
CA MET A 62 50.61 -20.07 18.24
C MET A 62 52.03 -20.42 18.70
N LYS A 63 52.71 -21.37 18.02
CA LYS A 63 54.13 -21.71 18.28
C LYS A 63 55.11 -20.55 18.05
N GLY A 64 54.76 -19.59 17.19
CA GLY A 64 55.55 -18.37 16.99
C GLY A 64 55.35 -17.32 18.07
N ARG A 65 54.37 -17.50 18.96
CA ARG A 65 53.91 -16.52 19.95
C ARG A 65 54.10 -16.97 21.39
N GLY A 66 54.17 -18.28 21.65
CA GLY A 66 54.40 -18.81 22.98
C GLY A 66 54.45 -20.33 22.99
N GLU A 67 54.52 -20.90 24.20
CA GLU A 67 54.44 -22.34 24.38
C GLU A 67 53.01 -22.83 24.10
N VAL A 68 52.88 -23.87 23.27
CA VAL A 68 51.59 -24.49 22.96
C VAL A 68 51.38 -25.66 23.89
N VAL A 69 50.36 -25.57 24.74
CA VAL A 69 50.00 -26.58 25.72
C VAL A 69 48.74 -27.31 25.26
N ALA A 70 48.79 -28.64 25.24
CA ALA A 70 47.64 -29.51 25.00
C ALA A 70 47.19 -30.13 26.32
N THR A 71 45.89 -30.17 26.57
CA THR A 71 45.33 -30.84 27.76
C THR A 71 45.16 -32.35 27.58
N ASP A 72 45.34 -32.84 26.35
CA ASP A 72 45.19 -34.24 25.93
C ASP A 72 45.98 -34.53 24.64
N ASP A 73 45.91 -35.78 24.19
CA ASP A 73 46.57 -36.28 22.99
C ASP A 73 45.75 -36.03 21.69
N HIS A 74 44.61 -35.33 21.76
CA HIS A 74 43.71 -35.15 20.59
C HIS A 74 44.36 -34.33 19.47
N TYR A 75 45.23 -33.39 19.85
CA TYR A 75 45.89 -32.47 18.91
C TYR A 75 47.31 -32.91 18.51
N ASP A 76 47.77 -34.06 18.97
CA ASP A 76 49.13 -34.59 18.75
C ASP A 76 49.52 -34.64 17.28
N HIS A 77 48.61 -35.11 16.42
CA HIS A 77 48.85 -35.17 14.99
C HIS A 77 49.14 -33.79 14.41
N PHE A 78 48.36 -32.78 14.80
CA PHE A 78 48.54 -31.42 14.31
C PHE A 78 49.82 -30.78 14.87
N LEU A 79 50.16 -31.06 16.14
CA LEU A 79 51.41 -30.60 16.77
C LEU A 79 52.66 -31.17 16.06
N ARG A 80 52.60 -32.43 15.60
CA ARG A 80 53.65 -33.08 14.81
C ARG A 80 53.81 -32.51 13.41
N VAL A 81 52.72 -32.09 12.76
CA VAL A 81 52.75 -31.52 11.38
C VAL A 81 53.04 -30.01 11.38
N ALA A 82 52.72 -29.31 12.46
CA ALA A 82 52.99 -27.89 12.66
C ALA A 82 54.42 -27.65 13.17
N THR A 83 55.45 -28.05 12.40
CA THR A 83 56.85 -28.03 12.85
C THR A 83 57.53 -26.65 12.81
N VAL A 84 57.06 -25.74 11.95
CA VAL A 84 57.68 -24.42 11.73
C VAL A 84 56.77 -23.32 12.27
N SER A 85 57.32 -22.39 13.05
CA SER A 85 56.59 -21.20 13.50
C SER A 85 56.25 -20.30 12.32
N LEU A 86 55.13 -19.59 12.40
CA LEU A 86 54.68 -18.69 11.35
C LEU A 86 54.54 -17.27 11.91
N GLU A 87 55.39 -16.36 11.46
CA GLU A 87 55.30 -14.95 11.82
C GLU A 87 54.09 -14.32 11.13
N TRP A 88 53.16 -13.82 11.93
CA TRP A 88 51.91 -13.22 11.45
C TRP A 88 51.66 -11.88 12.15
N PRO A 89 51.25 -10.82 11.42
CA PRO A 89 51.40 -9.44 11.91
C PRO A 89 50.51 -9.08 13.10
N ASN A 90 49.30 -9.64 13.20
CA ASN A 90 48.35 -9.38 14.31
C ASN A 90 47.29 -10.50 14.42
N CYS A 91 46.89 -10.85 15.64
CA CYS A 91 45.82 -11.80 15.97
C CYS A 91 44.42 -11.37 15.47
N SER A 92 44.20 -10.09 15.17
CA SER A 92 42.93 -9.56 14.65
C SER A 92 42.73 -9.74 13.14
N VAL A 93 43.77 -10.05 12.37
CA VAL A 93 43.73 -10.05 10.89
C VAL A 93 43.52 -11.45 10.32
N ILE A 94 43.00 -12.40 11.13
CA ILE A 94 42.73 -13.76 10.65
C ILE A 94 41.87 -13.67 9.38
N PRO A 95 42.18 -14.40 8.28
CA PRO A 95 41.61 -14.12 6.95
C PRO A 95 40.09 -14.35 6.84
N SER A 96 39.44 -14.72 7.94
CA SER A 96 38.00 -14.83 8.14
C SER A 96 37.31 -13.47 8.30
N GLU A 97 37.89 -12.51 9.04
CA GLU A 97 37.23 -11.23 9.34
C GLU A 97 37.17 -10.30 8.13
N GLY A 98 38.29 -10.08 7.44
CA GLY A 98 38.30 -9.24 6.23
C GLY A 98 37.36 -9.76 5.13
N ARG A 99 37.23 -11.10 4.99
CA ARG A 99 36.24 -11.72 4.10
C ARG A 99 34.81 -11.54 4.57
N ARG A 100 34.55 -11.57 5.89
CA ARG A 100 33.22 -11.35 6.46
C ARG A 100 32.78 -9.90 6.29
N MET A 101 33.66 -8.93 6.55
CA MET A 101 33.38 -7.51 6.35
C MET A 101 33.12 -7.19 4.88
N MET A 102 33.95 -7.68 3.96
CA MET A 102 33.69 -7.50 2.51
C MET A 102 32.40 -8.18 2.04
N LYS A 103 32.05 -9.34 2.61
CA LYS A 103 30.79 -10.02 2.28
C LYS A 103 29.59 -9.23 2.81
N SER A 104 29.66 -8.72 4.04
CA SER A 104 28.62 -7.88 4.66
C SER A 104 28.40 -6.60 3.86
N ALA A 105 29.49 -5.87 3.53
CA ALA A 105 29.41 -4.66 2.73
C ALA A 105 28.80 -4.91 1.33
N LYS A 106 29.16 -6.03 0.68
CA LYS A 106 28.54 -6.42 -0.60
C LYS A 106 27.07 -6.85 -0.47
N GLU A 107 26.65 -7.37 0.68
CA GLU A 107 25.25 -7.73 0.94
C GLU A 107 24.41 -6.48 1.25
N GLU A 108 24.96 -5.51 1.98
CA GLU A 108 24.37 -4.20 2.25
C GLU A 108 24.18 -3.39 0.95
N ASP A 109 25.23 -3.26 0.13
CA ASP A 109 25.18 -2.58 -1.16
C ASP A 109 24.11 -3.17 -2.09
N LYS A 110 24.03 -4.51 -2.15
CA LYS A 110 22.96 -5.20 -2.89
C LYS A 110 21.56 -4.94 -2.31
N GLY A 111 21.45 -4.81 -1.00
CA GLY A 111 20.21 -4.47 -0.31
C GLY A 111 19.73 -3.07 -0.65
N GLU A 112 20.65 -2.11 -0.66
CA GLU A 112 20.41 -0.71 -1.01
C GLU A 112 19.96 -0.56 -2.47
N VAL A 113 20.67 -1.19 -3.42
CA VAL A 113 20.29 -1.20 -4.84
C VAL A 113 18.88 -1.77 -5.04
N LYS A 114 18.52 -2.86 -4.35
CA LYS A 114 17.16 -3.42 -4.43
C LYS A 114 16.10 -2.48 -3.87
N ARG A 115 16.40 -1.79 -2.78
CA ARG A 115 15.50 -0.79 -2.17
C ARG A 115 15.29 0.38 -3.11
N GLN A 116 16.35 0.89 -3.73
CA GLN A 116 16.27 1.99 -4.69
C GLN A 116 15.40 1.61 -5.88
N LYS A 117 15.63 0.45 -6.50
CA LYS A 117 14.79 -0.03 -7.62
C LYS A 117 13.30 -0.06 -7.25
N TYR A 118 12.96 -0.51 -6.04
CA TYR A 118 11.58 -0.53 -5.57
C TYR A 118 10.98 0.87 -5.42
N ILE A 119 11.75 1.82 -4.89
CA ILE A 119 11.34 3.23 -4.79
C ILE A 119 11.11 3.80 -6.20
N ASP A 120 12.06 3.60 -7.11
CA ASP A 120 11.96 4.08 -8.50
C ASP A 120 10.69 3.52 -9.18
N LEU A 121 10.36 2.24 -8.94
CA LEU A 121 9.13 1.64 -9.44
C LEU A 121 7.88 2.30 -8.84
N ALA A 122 7.86 2.55 -7.52
CA ALA A 122 6.73 3.19 -6.86
C ALA A 122 6.53 4.63 -7.36
N GLU A 123 7.61 5.38 -7.56
CA GLU A 123 7.59 6.73 -8.15
C GLU A 123 7.06 6.70 -9.58
N GLU A 124 7.49 5.76 -10.42
CA GLU A 124 6.97 5.62 -11.78
C GLU A 124 5.49 5.23 -11.82
N VAL A 125 5.05 4.35 -10.92
CA VAL A 125 3.63 3.99 -10.76
C VAL A 125 2.81 5.22 -10.37
N MET A 126 3.32 6.04 -9.45
CA MET A 126 2.68 7.28 -9.01
C MET A 126 2.64 8.32 -10.13
N ARG A 127 3.77 8.59 -10.78
CA ARG A 127 3.93 9.56 -11.88
C ARG A 127 3.01 9.24 -13.05
N ARG A 128 2.89 7.97 -13.42
CA ARG A 128 2.01 7.52 -14.50
C ARG A 128 0.57 7.29 -14.04
N LYS A 129 0.24 7.50 -12.76
CA LYS A 129 -1.10 7.27 -12.16
C LYS A 129 -1.63 5.85 -12.46
N VAL A 130 -0.80 4.83 -12.25
CA VAL A 130 -1.15 3.43 -12.54
C VAL A 130 -1.92 2.86 -11.35
N ARG A 131 -3.18 2.41 -11.57
CA ARG A 131 -4.06 1.93 -10.49
C ARG A 131 -4.18 0.41 -10.39
N SER A 132 -3.81 -0.29 -11.46
CA SER A 132 -3.96 -1.74 -11.58
C SER A 132 -2.85 -2.36 -12.42
N MET A 133 -2.73 -3.69 -12.32
CA MET A 133 -1.84 -4.47 -13.20
C MET A 133 -2.23 -4.32 -14.68
N ASN A 134 -3.52 -4.19 -14.97
CA ASN A 134 -4.00 -3.96 -16.33
C ASN A 134 -3.58 -2.58 -16.85
N ASP A 135 -3.62 -1.55 -16.00
CA ASP A 135 -3.13 -0.23 -16.35
C ASP A 135 -1.62 -0.21 -16.56
N MET A 136 -0.88 -1.03 -15.80
CA MET A 136 0.54 -1.19 -16.02
C MET A 136 0.81 -1.68 -17.45
N ASN A 137 0.10 -2.70 -17.90
CA ASN A 137 0.24 -3.24 -19.27
C ASN A 137 -0.10 -2.22 -20.37
N LYS A 138 -0.92 -1.20 -20.06
CA LYS A 138 -1.30 -0.14 -21.00
C LYS A 138 -0.36 1.06 -20.97
N LYS A 139 0.20 1.39 -19.80
CA LYS A 139 1.00 2.61 -19.54
C LYS A 139 2.51 2.38 -19.57
N PHE A 140 2.96 1.14 -19.39
CA PHE A 140 4.36 0.75 -19.59
C PHE A 140 4.53 0.16 -20.98
N THR A 141 5.60 0.55 -21.64
CA THR A 141 5.99 -0.06 -22.91
C THR A 141 6.43 -1.50 -22.69
N TYR A 142 6.35 -2.32 -23.74
CA TYR A 142 6.83 -3.71 -23.68
C TYR A 142 8.29 -3.80 -23.21
N GLN A 143 9.15 -2.89 -23.67
CA GLN A 143 10.57 -2.87 -23.30
C GLN A 143 10.77 -2.56 -21.80
N GLU A 144 10.03 -1.61 -21.25
CA GLU A 144 10.08 -1.29 -19.82
C GLU A 144 9.61 -2.48 -18.97
N THR A 145 8.51 -3.11 -19.36
CA THR A 145 7.98 -4.30 -18.68
C THR A 145 9.00 -5.45 -18.66
N VAL A 146 9.67 -5.70 -19.79
CA VAL A 146 10.74 -6.72 -19.87
C VAL A 146 11.92 -6.38 -18.96
N ARG A 147 12.32 -5.10 -18.89
CA ARG A 147 13.38 -4.66 -17.95
C ARG A 147 12.99 -4.89 -16.51
N LEU A 148 11.78 -4.51 -16.11
CA LEU A 148 11.28 -4.74 -14.75
C LEU A 148 11.22 -6.25 -14.44
N MET A 149 10.79 -7.08 -15.38
CA MET A 149 10.81 -8.54 -15.22
C MET A 149 12.23 -9.09 -15.07
N ALA A 150 13.21 -8.54 -15.79
CA ALA A 150 14.61 -8.93 -15.65
C ALA A 150 15.20 -8.48 -14.29
N ASP A 151 14.85 -7.28 -13.82
CA ASP A 151 15.33 -6.72 -12.56
C ASP A 151 14.80 -7.46 -11.33
N TYR A 152 13.54 -7.87 -11.36
CA TYR A 152 12.85 -8.50 -10.22
C TYR A 152 12.73 -10.02 -10.33
N GLY A 153 12.99 -10.59 -11.51
CA GLY A 153 12.90 -12.02 -11.78
C GLY A 153 11.55 -12.61 -11.35
N GLN A 154 11.61 -13.73 -10.63
CA GLN A 154 10.42 -14.47 -10.19
C GLN A 154 9.52 -13.68 -9.22
N SER A 155 10.05 -12.62 -8.57
CA SER A 155 9.28 -11.81 -7.62
C SER A 155 8.57 -10.61 -8.26
N TYR A 156 8.69 -10.43 -9.58
CA TYR A 156 8.12 -9.30 -10.33
C TYR A 156 6.66 -9.00 -9.95
N ASN A 157 5.78 -9.99 -10.07
CA ASN A 157 4.34 -9.79 -9.81
C ASN A 157 4.06 -9.37 -8.35
N MET A 158 4.78 -9.94 -7.39
CA MET A 158 4.63 -9.61 -5.97
C MET A 158 5.10 -8.18 -5.69
N ILE A 159 6.27 -7.80 -6.22
CA ILE A 159 6.86 -6.49 -6.03
C ILE A 159 5.99 -5.40 -6.66
N VAL A 160 5.50 -5.63 -7.88
CA VAL A 160 4.58 -4.71 -8.56
C VAL A 160 3.29 -4.53 -7.78
N ARG A 161 2.66 -5.63 -7.31
CA ARG A 161 1.45 -5.53 -6.49
C ARG A 161 1.69 -4.72 -5.23
N LYS A 162 2.81 -4.95 -4.55
CA LYS A 162 3.19 -4.20 -3.35
C LYS A 162 3.45 -2.72 -3.64
N ALA A 163 4.04 -2.39 -4.79
CA ALA A 163 4.22 -1.00 -5.21
C ALA A 163 2.87 -0.32 -5.51
N LEU A 164 1.97 -0.99 -6.23
CA LEU A 164 0.61 -0.49 -6.50
C LEU A 164 -0.19 -0.25 -5.21
N GLU A 165 -0.09 -1.17 -4.25
CA GLU A 165 -0.72 -1.06 -2.94
C GLU A 165 -0.15 0.11 -2.13
N THR A 166 1.17 0.26 -2.11
CA THR A 166 1.86 1.36 -1.41
C THR A 166 1.44 2.72 -1.97
N VAL A 167 1.47 2.87 -3.30
CA VAL A 167 1.06 4.13 -3.95
C VAL A 167 -0.42 4.42 -3.69
N ARG A 168 -1.28 3.40 -3.71
CA ARG A 168 -2.70 3.56 -3.37
C ARG A 168 -2.89 4.03 -1.94
N MET A 169 -2.21 3.43 -0.97
CA MET A 169 -2.29 3.87 0.43
C MET A 169 -1.84 5.32 0.60
N MET A 170 -0.75 5.72 -0.07
CA MET A 170 -0.28 7.11 -0.07
C MET A 170 -1.32 8.06 -0.68
N ASN A 171 -1.90 7.70 -1.83
CA ASN A 171 -2.93 8.50 -2.49
C ASN A 171 -4.19 8.64 -1.61
N VAL A 172 -4.62 7.57 -0.96
CA VAL A 172 -5.80 7.57 -0.08
C VAL A 172 -5.53 8.41 1.17
N ALA A 173 -4.34 8.30 1.77
CA ALA A 173 -3.95 9.14 2.89
C ALA A 173 -3.99 10.62 2.52
N HIS A 174 -3.43 11.00 1.37
CA HIS A 174 -3.54 12.37 0.83
C HIS A 174 -5.00 12.78 0.62
N GLN A 175 -5.78 11.98 -0.12
CA GLN A 175 -7.19 12.27 -0.42
C GLN A 175 -8.10 12.34 0.82
N ARG A 176 -7.72 11.69 1.92
CA ARG A 176 -8.46 11.77 3.20
C ARG A 176 -8.07 13.03 3.99
N ALA A 177 -6.84 13.50 3.86
CA ALA A 177 -6.35 14.71 4.52
C ALA A 177 -6.74 16.00 3.77
N THR A 178 -7.05 15.92 2.47
CA THR A 178 -7.37 17.07 1.62
C THR A 178 -8.89 17.24 1.45
N ASP A 179 -9.36 18.49 1.51
CA ASP A 179 -10.74 18.87 1.23
C ASP A 179 -11.16 18.50 -0.20
N TYR A 180 -12.40 18.07 -0.40
CA TYR A 180 -12.91 17.70 -1.72
C TYR A 180 -12.81 18.82 -2.76
N ALA A 181 -13.03 20.09 -2.37
CA ALA A 181 -12.87 21.23 -3.27
C ALA A 181 -11.41 21.38 -3.73
N ASP A 182 -10.45 21.18 -2.83
CA ASP A 182 -9.04 21.27 -3.17
C ASP A 182 -8.59 20.06 -4.02
N LEU A 183 -9.14 18.87 -3.80
CA LEU A 183 -8.93 17.72 -4.68
C LEU A 183 -9.44 17.96 -6.11
N LEU A 184 -10.56 18.68 -6.27
CA LEU A 184 -11.04 19.10 -7.60
C LEU A 184 -10.07 20.10 -8.27
N LYS A 185 -9.55 21.06 -7.51
CA LYS A 185 -8.53 22.02 -8.01
C LYS A 185 -7.26 21.28 -8.44
N GLU A 186 -6.73 20.41 -7.58
CA GLU A 186 -5.56 19.57 -7.87
C GLU A 186 -5.78 18.75 -9.14
N GLU A 187 -6.98 18.20 -9.35
CA GLU A 187 -7.26 17.45 -10.57
C GLU A 187 -7.27 18.34 -11.82
N LEU A 188 -7.76 19.58 -11.74
CA LEU A 188 -7.66 20.53 -12.85
C LEU A 188 -6.21 20.89 -13.16
N ASP A 189 -5.36 21.06 -12.14
CA ASP A 189 -3.94 21.31 -12.32
C ASP A 189 -3.19 20.09 -12.86
N ASN A 190 -3.54 18.89 -12.41
CA ASN A 190 -3.05 17.63 -12.99
C ASN A 190 -3.35 17.56 -14.49
N VAL A 191 -4.54 18.01 -14.91
CA VAL A 191 -4.88 18.02 -16.34
C VAL A 191 -4.07 19.07 -17.10
N ARG A 192 -3.89 20.28 -16.55
CA ARG A 192 -3.03 21.33 -17.14
C ARG A 192 -1.59 20.85 -17.33
N ASN A 193 -1.09 20.05 -16.40
CA ASN A 193 0.24 19.45 -16.42
C ASN A 193 0.33 18.17 -17.28
N GLY A 194 -0.77 17.75 -17.93
CA GLY A 194 -0.80 16.60 -18.83
C GLY A 194 -0.83 15.23 -18.14
N SER A 195 -1.17 15.19 -16.84
CA SER A 195 -1.19 13.97 -16.01
C SER A 195 -2.51 13.79 -15.25
N PRO A 196 -3.69 13.81 -15.91
CA PRO A 196 -4.97 13.66 -15.24
C PRO A 196 -5.14 12.28 -14.59
N SER A 197 -5.84 12.23 -13.46
CA SER A 197 -6.22 10.99 -12.76
C SER A 197 -7.45 10.33 -13.38
N HIS A 198 -8.25 11.09 -14.13
CA HIS A 198 -9.40 10.60 -14.89
C HIS A 198 -9.15 10.58 -16.40
N LEU A 199 -10.03 9.92 -17.15
CA LEU A 199 -10.04 9.99 -18.61
C LEU A 199 -10.63 11.34 -19.06
N CYS A 200 -9.76 12.33 -19.23
CA CYS A 200 -10.15 13.69 -19.63
C CYS A 200 -10.72 13.72 -21.06
N ALA A 201 -11.85 14.41 -21.24
CA ALA A 201 -12.43 14.68 -22.55
C ALA A 201 -11.79 15.87 -23.29
N TYR A 202 -11.01 16.70 -22.58
CA TYR A 202 -10.44 17.95 -23.05
C TYR A 202 -8.90 18.04 -22.97
N PRO A 203 -8.12 17.00 -23.30
CA PRO A 203 -6.70 16.89 -22.93
C PRO A 203 -5.77 18.00 -23.47
N LYS A 204 -6.23 18.83 -24.41
CA LYS A 204 -5.43 19.90 -25.03
C LYS A 204 -6.01 21.30 -24.89
N ASN A 205 -7.31 21.46 -24.65
CA ASN A 205 -7.94 22.77 -24.57
C ASN A 205 -9.07 22.77 -23.54
N HIS A 206 -8.78 23.41 -22.42
CA HIS A 206 -9.69 23.53 -21.28
C HIS A 206 -10.56 24.79 -21.32
N SER A 207 -10.45 25.65 -22.33
CA SER A 207 -11.12 26.96 -22.32
C SER A 207 -12.06 27.16 -23.50
N GLY A 208 -12.35 26.10 -24.24
CA GLY A 208 -13.16 26.14 -25.46
C GLY A 208 -14.67 26.27 -25.22
N PRO A 209 -15.45 26.62 -26.26
CA PRO A 209 -16.92 26.72 -26.20
C PRO A 209 -17.57 25.42 -25.74
N SER A 210 -16.96 24.28 -26.09
CA SER A 210 -17.44 22.95 -25.70
C SER A 210 -17.52 22.72 -24.19
N ARG A 211 -16.69 23.39 -23.38
CA ARG A 211 -16.81 23.32 -21.93
C ARG A 211 -17.98 24.13 -21.41
N LYS A 212 -18.15 25.35 -21.92
CA LYS A 212 -19.26 26.23 -21.49
C LYS A 212 -20.60 25.56 -21.76
N GLU A 213 -20.74 24.94 -22.93
CA GLU A 213 -21.92 24.16 -23.30
C GLU A 213 -22.12 22.93 -22.41
N SER A 214 -21.05 22.22 -22.04
CA SER A 214 -21.11 21.10 -21.09
C SER A 214 -21.55 21.53 -19.69
N ILE A 215 -21.04 22.67 -19.19
CA ILE A 215 -21.42 23.21 -17.87
C ILE A 215 -22.88 23.64 -17.90
N GLN A 216 -23.29 24.39 -18.93
CA GLN A 216 -24.68 24.81 -19.11
C GLN A 216 -25.61 23.59 -19.17
N TRP A 217 -25.23 22.55 -19.91
CA TRP A 217 -26.00 21.31 -19.98
C TRP A 217 -26.15 20.64 -18.61
N LEU A 218 -25.09 20.65 -17.77
CA LEU A 218 -25.20 20.13 -16.41
C LEU A 218 -26.18 20.95 -15.58
N GLU A 219 -26.08 22.28 -15.62
CA GLU A 219 -27.02 23.19 -14.92
C GLU A 219 -28.47 22.96 -15.37
N ASP A 220 -28.70 22.84 -16.68
CA ASP A 220 -30.02 22.58 -17.25
C ASP A 220 -30.55 21.20 -16.80
N MET A 221 -29.69 20.18 -16.74
CA MET A 221 -30.06 18.84 -16.28
C MET A 221 -30.41 18.84 -14.78
N PHE A 222 -29.63 19.52 -13.93
CA PHE A 222 -29.96 19.69 -12.52
C PHE A 222 -31.28 20.46 -12.35
N SER A 223 -31.45 21.56 -13.09
CA SER A 223 -32.67 22.39 -13.08
C SER A 223 -33.91 21.62 -13.53
N ALA A 224 -33.82 20.83 -14.60
CA ALA A 224 -34.92 20.00 -15.10
C ALA A 224 -35.41 18.95 -14.08
N ASN A 225 -34.51 18.51 -13.18
CA ASN A 225 -34.82 17.62 -12.06
C ASN A 225 -35.14 18.35 -10.75
N ALA A 226 -35.33 19.68 -10.80
CA ALA A 226 -35.60 20.52 -9.63
C ALA A 226 -34.52 20.41 -8.53
N ILE A 227 -33.25 20.20 -8.93
CA ILE A 227 -32.12 20.13 -8.02
C ILE A 227 -31.37 21.48 -8.06
N ALA A 228 -31.30 22.16 -6.92
CA ALA A 228 -30.47 23.35 -6.79
C ALA A 228 -28.98 22.96 -6.75
N VAL A 229 -28.20 23.40 -7.74
CA VAL A 229 -26.77 23.07 -7.85
C VAL A 229 -25.99 23.46 -6.60
N VAL A 230 -26.35 24.57 -5.95
CA VAL A 230 -25.71 25.03 -4.71
C VAL A 230 -25.95 24.06 -3.55
N ASP A 231 -27.18 23.59 -3.33
CA ASP A 231 -27.50 22.59 -2.29
C ASP A 231 -26.76 21.27 -2.57
N PHE A 232 -26.74 20.87 -3.84
CA PHE A 232 -25.99 19.69 -4.30
C PHE A 232 -24.50 19.81 -4.01
N ALA A 233 -23.88 20.95 -4.36
CA ALA A 233 -22.47 21.21 -4.13
C ALA A 233 -22.11 21.14 -2.64
N ILE A 234 -22.89 21.82 -1.78
CA ILE A 234 -22.69 21.82 -0.33
C ILE A 234 -22.80 20.40 0.23
N THR A 235 -23.88 19.69 -0.11
CA THR A 235 -24.08 18.31 0.33
C THR A 235 -22.92 17.43 -0.10
N LEU A 236 -22.52 17.51 -1.38
CA LEU A 236 -21.45 16.69 -1.92
C LEU A 236 -20.14 16.91 -1.16
N ARG A 237 -19.79 18.17 -0.84
CA ARG A 237 -18.60 18.49 -0.06
C ARG A 237 -18.68 17.89 1.35
N ILE A 238 -19.78 18.12 2.07
CA ILE A 238 -20.01 17.57 3.41
C ILE A 238 -19.84 16.05 3.43
N ILE A 239 -20.46 15.35 2.49
CA ILE A 239 -20.38 13.89 2.39
C ILE A 239 -18.96 13.45 2.03
N MET A 240 -18.35 14.01 0.98
CA MET A 240 -17.01 13.62 0.51
C MET A 240 -15.90 13.88 1.53
N ASN A 241 -16.10 14.85 2.41
CA ASN A 241 -15.22 15.17 3.53
C ASN A 241 -15.57 14.41 4.82
N CYS A 242 -16.68 13.68 4.87
CA CYS A 242 -17.19 13.01 6.07
C CYS A 242 -17.45 13.97 7.25
N GLU A 243 -18.00 15.17 6.97
CA GLU A 243 -18.21 16.21 7.98
C GLU A 243 -19.44 15.98 8.86
N ASP A 244 -20.49 15.34 8.35
CA ASP A 244 -21.73 15.06 9.11
C ASP A 244 -21.66 13.66 9.75
N GLU A 245 -21.78 13.55 11.07
CA GLU A 245 -21.65 12.25 11.76
C GLU A 245 -22.71 11.21 11.38
N LYS A 246 -23.90 11.63 10.95
CA LYS A 246 -25.05 10.77 10.65
C LYS A 246 -25.26 10.52 9.16
N ILE A 247 -25.02 11.53 8.33
CA ILE A 247 -25.23 11.47 6.88
C ILE A 247 -23.88 11.28 6.20
N ASN A 248 -23.67 10.07 5.67
CA ASN A 248 -22.42 9.69 5.01
C ASN A 248 -22.62 9.23 3.56
N THR A 249 -23.88 9.19 3.10
CA THR A 249 -24.25 8.64 1.80
C THR A 249 -24.97 9.65 0.91
N LEU A 250 -24.50 9.80 -0.32
CA LEU A 250 -25.22 10.49 -1.40
C LEU A 250 -25.94 9.46 -2.26
N VAL A 251 -27.26 9.58 -2.40
CA VAL A 251 -28.08 8.69 -3.23
C VAL A 251 -28.61 9.46 -4.43
N LEU A 252 -28.26 8.99 -5.63
CA LEU A 252 -28.89 9.38 -6.87
C LEU A 252 -29.98 8.34 -7.18
N TYR A 253 -31.24 8.76 -7.08
CA TYR A 253 -32.41 7.91 -7.28
C TYR A 253 -33.15 8.32 -8.56
N GLY A 254 -33.75 7.36 -9.27
CA GLY A 254 -34.67 7.64 -10.38
C GLY A 254 -34.59 6.61 -11.51
N PRO A 255 -35.42 6.71 -12.57
CA PRO A 255 -35.45 5.74 -13.67
C PRO A 255 -34.11 5.54 -14.39
N THR A 256 -34.01 4.48 -15.20
CA THR A 256 -32.83 4.30 -16.06
C THR A 256 -32.66 5.49 -17.00
N ASN A 257 -31.42 5.74 -17.43
CA ASN A 257 -31.11 6.80 -18.41
C ASN A 257 -31.36 8.25 -17.94
N THR A 258 -31.39 8.50 -16.63
CA THR A 258 -31.52 9.87 -16.06
C THR A 258 -30.19 10.51 -15.67
N GLY A 259 -29.06 9.90 -16.06
CA GLY A 259 -27.72 10.45 -15.81
C GLY A 259 -27.07 10.09 -14.47
N LYS A 260 -27.69 9.27 -13.62
CA LYS A 260 -27.17 8.89 -12.28
C LYS A 260 -25.71 8.38 -12.31
N SER A 261 -25.43 7.36 -13.12
CA SER A 261 -24.06 6.82 -13.25
C SER A 261 -23.11 7.80 -13.94
N LEU A 262 -23.61 8.73 -14.75
CA LEU A 262 -22.80 9.80 -15.35
C LEU A 262 -22.32 10.74 -14.24
N ILE A 263 -23.24 11.34 -13.48
CA ILE A 263 -22.92 12.25 -12.37
C ILE A 263 -21.99 11.58 -11.37
N CYS A 264 -22.28 10.33 -10.96
CA CYS A 264 -21.41 9.54 -10.08
C CYS A 264 -19.96 9.47 -10.61
N LYS A 265 -19.77 9.17 -11.90
CA LYS A 265 -18.44 9.13 -12.54
C LYS A 265 -17.77 10.50 -12.58
N LEU A 266 -18.51 11.57 -12.88
CA LEU A 266 -17.95 12.92 -12.92
C LEU A 266 -17.41 13.35 -11.55
N MET A 267 -18.09 12.97 -10.46
CA MET A 267 -17.68 13.34 -9.09
C MET A 267 -16.56 12.49 -8.50
N THR A 268 -16.36 11.25 -8.99
CA THR A 268 -15.53 10.25 -8.29
C THR A 268 -14.39 9.67 -9.13
N SER A 269 -14.39 9.81 -10.46
CA SER A 269 -13.42 9.12 -11.33
C SER A 269 -11.96 9.47 -11.08
N PHE A 270 -11.69 10.69 -10.58
CA PHE A 270 -10.35 11.14 -10.22
C PHE A 270 -9.87 10.62 -8.85
N LEU A 271 -10.77 10.12 -8.00
CA LEU A 271 -10.47 9.58 -6.67
C LEU A 271 -10.13 8.09 -6.70
N GLU A 272 -9.48 7.60 -5.65
CA GLU A 272 -9.31 6.16 -5.39
C GLU A 272 -10.63 5.58 -4.86
N HIS A 273 -11.45 5.03 -5.74
CA HIS A 273 -12.79 4.53 -5.42
C HIS A 273 -12.86 3.00 -5.43
N GLY A 274 -13.67 2.44 -4.54
CA GLY A 274 -14.05 1.02 -4.53
C GLY A 274 -15.49 0.86 -5.01
N SER A 275 -15.84 -0.31 -5.54
CA SER A 275 -17.23 -0.61 -5.90
C SER A 275 -17.71 -1.89 -5.23
N VAL A 276 -18.95 -1.87 -4.75
CA VAL A 276 -19.66 -3.07 -4.31
C VAL A 276 -20.55 -3.53 -5.45
N MET A 277 -20.27 -4.72 -5.99
CA MET A 277 -21.08 -5.29 -7.06
C MET A 277 -22.22 -6.10 -6.48
N ARG A 278 -23.41 -6.01 -7.08
CA ARG A 278 -24.63 -6.77 -6.70
C ARG A 278 -24.42 -8.26 -6.42
N ARG A 279 -23.54 -8.92 -7.17
CA ARG A 279 -23.27 -10.37 -7.01
C ARG A 279 -22.50 -10.70 -5.74
N GLN A 280 -21.83 -9.72 -5.14
CA GLN A 280 -20.96 -9.89 -3.98
C GLN A 280 -21.68 -9.58 -2.67
N GLU A 281 -22.88 -8.96 -2.68
CA GLU A 281 -23.61 -8.52 -1.48
C GLU A 281 -24.01 -9.65 -0.52
N ALA A 282 -24.10 -10.89 -1.01
CA ALA A 282 -24.36 -12.09 -0.19
C ALA A 282 -23.08 -12.87 0.16
N SER A 283 -21.90 -12.37 -0.25
CA SER A 283 -20.61 -12.98 0.04
C SER A 283 -20.03 -12.41 1.32
N ALA A 284 -19.35 -13.25 2.11
CA ALA A 284 -18.57 -12.79 3.26
C ALA A 284 -17.51 -11.73 2.90
N PHE A 285 -17.13 -11.64 1.61
CA PHE A 285 -16.10 -10.74 1.10
C PHE A 285 -16.68 -9.54 0.32
N ALA A 286 -17.96 -9.21 0.53
CA ALA A 286 -18.68 -8.16 -0.21
C ALA A 286 -17.95 -6.81 -0.25
N TYR A 287 -17.26 -6.49 0.84
CA TYR A 287 -16.70 -5.17 1.09
C TYR A 287 -15.16 -5.12 0.98
N GLU A 288 -14.50 -6.22 0.59
CA GLU A 288 -13.03 -6.29 0.51
C GLU A 288 -12.45 -5.21 -0.43
N ASN A 289 -13.22 -4.82 -1.46
CA ASN A 289 -12.82 -3.81 -2.44
C ASN A 289 -12.90 -2.36 -1.91
N LEU A 290 -13.53 -2.15 -0.76
CA LEU A 290 -13.68 -0.83 -0.12
C LEU A 290 -12.50 -0.47 0.79
N LEU A 291 -11.68 -1.46 1.17
CA LEU A 291 -10.46 -1.22 1.93
C LEU A 291 -9.47 -0.38 1.13
N ASN A 292 -8.80 0.55 1.82
CA ASN A 292 -7.85 1.49 1.22
C ASN A 292 -8.46 2.24 0.02
N ARG A 293 -9.65 2.82 0.23
CA ARG A 293 -10.38 3.69 -0.70
C ARG A 293 -10.73 5.02 -0.06
N LYS A 294 -10.85 6.04 -0.90
CA LYS A 294 -11.41 7.33 -0.53
C LYS A 294 -12.93 7.34 -0.60
N VAL A 295 -13.55 6.64 -1.56
CA VAL A 295 -15.02 6.65 -1.73
C VAL A 295 -15.54 5.26 -2.13
N ALA A 296 -16.69 4.88 -1.59
CA ALA A 296 -17.43 3.68 -1.95
C ALA A 296 -18.50 4.00 -2.99
N LEU A 297 -18.55 3.22 -4.06
CA LEU A 297 -19.58 3.30 -5.08
C LEU A 297 -20.48 2.06 -5.00
N MET A 298 -21.79 2.27 -4.94
CA MET A 298 -22.77 1.20 -4.95
C MET A 298 -23.75 1.41 -6.11
N GLU A 299 -23.65 0.57 -7.13
CA GLU A 299 -24.56 0.61 -8.26
C GLU A 299 -25.71 -0.38 -8.07
N GLU A 300 -26.88 0.18 -7.85
CA GLU A 300 -28.16 -0.46 -7.61
C GLU A 300 -28.15 -1.52 -6.48
N PRO A 301 -27.76 -1.15 -5.25
CA PRO A 301 -27.61 -2.10 -4.15
C PRO A 301 -28.94 -2.77 -3.78
N LYS A 302 -28.90 -4.04 -3.38
CA LYS A 302 -30.08 -4.76 -2.88
C LYS A 302 -29.97 -4.98 -1.37
N ILE A 303 -30.60 -4.10 -0.62
CA ILE A 303 -30.68 -4.22 0.83
C ILE A 303 -31.77 -5.25 1.18
N CYS A 304 -31.42 -6.22 2.02
CA CYS A 304 -32.31 -7.26 2.51
C CYS A 304 -32.02 -7.53 3.99
N ALA A 305 -32.87 -8.33 4.64
CA ALA A 305 -32.72 -8.65 6.06
C ALA A 305 -31.34 -9.25 6.43
N ALA A 306 -30.65 -9.88 5.47
CA ALA A 306 -29.35 -10.50 5.71
C ALA A 306 -28.16 -9.52 5.70
N ASN A 307 -28.24 -8.40 4.95
CA ASN A 307 -27.13 -7.45 4.80
C ASN A 307 -27.45 -6.04 5.34
N GLN A 308 -28.68 -5.81 5.81
CA GLN A 308 -29.14 -4.49 6.25
C GLN A 308 -28.29 -3.89 7.38
N GLN A 309 -27.71 -4.71 8.26
CA GLN A 309 -26.91 -4.20 9.37
C GLN A 309 -25.59 -3.63 8.87
N ASP A 310 -24.83 -4.42 8.11
CA ASP A 310 -23.58 -3.99 7.49
C ASP A 310 -23.79 -2.76 6.58
N LEU A 311 -24.88 -2.75 5.80
CA LEU A 311 -25.20 -1.61 4.96
C LEU A 311 -25.58 -0.37 5.78
N LYS A 312 -26.32 -0.49 6.88
CA LYS A 312 -26.54 0.65 7.79
C LYS A 312 -25.21 1.18 8.35
N GLN A 313 -24.27 0.31 8.69
CA GLN A 313 -22.95 0.73 9.15
C GLN A 313 -22.19 1.49 8.05
N ILE A 314 -22.09 0.91 6.85
CA ILE A 314 -21.40 1.56 5.71
C ILE A 314 -22.07 2.89 5.34
N LEU A 315 -23.39 2.90 5.21
CA LEU A 315 -24.15 4.07 4.78
C LEU A 315 -24.12 5.20 5.83
N GLY A 316 -23.95 4.86 7.11
CA GLY A 316 -23.75 5.80 8.21
C GLY A 316 -22.29 6.16 8.48
N GLY A 317 -21.33 5.48 7.85
CA GLY A 317 -19.90 5.68 8.09
C GLY A 317 -19.39 5.10 9.41
N GLU A 318 -20.09 4.12 9.97
CA GLU A 318 -19.66 3.39 11.17
C GLU A 318 -18.56 2.37 10.79
N PRO A 319 -17.43 2.32 11.52
CA PRO A 319 -16.37 1.38 11.22
C PRO A 319 -16.74 -0.05 11.63
N PHE A 320 -16.40 -1.03 10.79
CA PHE A 320 -16.64 -2.46 11.08
C PHE A 320 -15.60 -3.37 10.39
N GLU A 321 -15.51 -4.60 10.87
CA GLU A 321 -14.54 -5.60 10.39
C GLU A 321 -15.01 -6.21 9.06
N VAL A 322 -14.12 -6.21 8.06
CA VAL A 322 -14.35 -6.75 6.73
C VAL A 322 -13.47 -7.97 6.52
N HIS A 323 -14.08 -9.09 6.13
CA HIS A 323 -13.32 -10.28 5.75
C HIS A 323 -12.63 -10.08 4.40
N ILE A 324 -11.38 -10.55 4.33
CA ILE A 324 -10.54 -10.50 3.13
C ILE A 324 -10.14 -11.94 2.76
N LYS A 325 -10.18 -12.27 1.47
CA LYS A 325 -9.74 -13.60 1.02
C LYS A 325 -8.26 -13.84 1.32
N TYR A 326 -7.98 -14.98 1.96
CA TYR A 326 -6.62 -15.45 2.27
C TYR A 326 -5.81 -14.51 3.18
N GLN A 327 -6.47 -13.59 3.87
CA GLN A 327 -5.85 -12.65 4.81
C GLN A 327 -6.69 -12.56 6.08
N ASN A 328 -6.11 -11.98 7.12
CA ASN A 328 -6.88 -11.64 8.31
C ASN A 328 -7.91 -10.55 7.94
N PRO A 329 -9.07 -10.52 8.61
CA PRO A 329 -10.00 -9.42 8.44
C PRO A 329 -9.33 -8.09 8.81
N ASP A 330 -9.84 -7.01 8.24
CA ASP A 330 -9.32 -5.66 8.47
C ASP A 330 -10.47 -4.69 8.75
N LEU A 331 -10.16 -3.58 9.41
CA LEU A 331 -11.16 -2.58 9.79
C LEU A 331 -11.46 -1.66 8.61
N LEU A 332 -12.71 -1.66 8.14
CA LEU A 332 -13.17 -0.63 7.22
C LEU A 332 -13.51 0.63 7.99
N GLU A 333 -12.63 1.62 7.91
CA GLU A 333 -12.88 2.96 8.44
C GLU A 333 -13.96 3.70 7.66
N ARG A 334 -14.46 4.79 8.25
CA ARG A 334 -15.42 5.69 7.63
C ARG A 334 -14.93 6.18 6.26
N LEU A 335 -15.78 6.03 5.25
CA LEU A 335 -15.57 6.60 3.91
C LEU A 335 -16.91 7.05 3.31
N PRO A 336 -16.96 8.12 2.51
CA PRO A 336 -18.16 8.54 1.81
C PRO A 336 -18.70 7.44 0.90
N VAL A 337 -20.02 7.37 0.79
CA VAL A 337 -20.72 6.43 -0.09
C VAL A 337 -21.52 7.19 -1.15
N VAL A 338 -21.41 6.77 -2.40
CA VAL A 338 -22.27 7.25 -3.49
C VAL A 338 -23.05 6.08 -4.05
N VAL A 339 -24.37 6.19 -3.98
CA VAL A 339 -25.31 5.16 -4.45
C VAL A 339 -26.03 5.66 -5.70
N THR A 340 -26.14 4.81 -6.70
CA THR A 340 -27.04 5.03 -7.85
C THR A 340 -28.10 3.93 -7.85
N THR A 341 -29.38 4.28 -7.91
CA THR A 341 -30.46 3.26 -7.86
C THR A 341 -31.71 3.68 -8.59
N ASN A 342 -32.47 2.70 -9.11
CA ASN A 342 -33.78 2.91 -9.72
C ASN A 342 -34.93 2.60 -8.75
N GLU A 343 -34.64 1.91 -7.64
CA GLU A 343 -35.62 1.57 -6.60
C GLU A 343 -35.21 2.28 -5.29
N PRO A 344 -36.18 2.71 -4.46
CA PRO A 344 -35.88 3.19 -3.11
C PRO A 344 -35.10 2.14 -2.32
N LEU A 345 -34.08 2.57 -1.55
CA LEU A 345 -33.20 1.64 -0.82
C LEU A 345 -33.96 0.79 0.20
N GLY A 346 -34.98 1.37 0.83
CA GLY A 346 -35.82 0.70 1.83
C GLY A 346 -36.89 -0.23 1.27
N VAL A 347 -37.05 -0.37 -0.05
CA VAL A 347 -38.22 -1.06 -0.66
C VAL A 347 -38.38 -2.53 -0.24
N ARG A 348 -37.32 -3.18 0.24
CA ARG A 348 -37.31 -4.58 0.70
C ARG A 348 -37.15 -4.73 2.21
N LEU A 349 -37.28 -3.64 2.95
CA LEU A 349 -37.08 -3.58 4.39
C LEU A 349 -38.40 -3.31 5.11
N SER A 350 -38.40 -3.51 6.43
CA SER A 350 -39.48 -3.00 7.27
C SER A 350 -39.46 -1.46 7.26
N ASP A 351 -40.60 -0.81 7.54
CA ASP A 351 -40.67 0.66 7.55
C ASP A 351 -39.65 1.29 8.52
N VAL A 352 -39.39 0.63 9.66
CA VAL A 352 -38.41 1.07 10.66
C VAL A 352 -36.99 0.99 10.09
N ASP A 353 -36.67 -0.12 9.41
CA ASP A 353 -35.34 -0.34 8.82
C ASP A 353 -35.11 0.53 7.59
N ALA A 354 -36.16 0.78 6.79
CA ALA A 354 -36.15 1.72 5.68
C ALA A 354 -35.87 3.14 6.17
N ALA A 355 -36.61 3.63 7.17
CA ALA A 355 -36.39 4.95 7.75
C ALA A 355 -34.98 5.09 8.37
N ALA A 356 -34.49 4.04 9.04
CA ALA A 356 -33.12 4.03 9.56
C ALA A 356 -32.07 4.11 8.46
N THR A 357 -32.29 3.44 7.32
CA THR A 357 -31.38 3.47 6.17
C THR A 357 -31.39 4.83 5.49
N GLU A 358 -32.58 5.40 5.29
CA GLU A 358 -32.76 6.70 4.64
C GLU A 358 -32.23 7.85 5.51
N GLY A 359 -32.31 7.74 6.84
CA GLY A 359 -31.74 8.74 7.77
C GLY A 359 -30.21 8.89 7.70
N ARG A 360 -29.51 8.01 6.99
CA ARG A 360 -28.06 8.06 6.74
C ARG A 360 -27.70 8.62 5.35
N CYS A 361 -28.72 8.93 4.55
CA CYS A 361 -28.60 9.27 3.15
C CYS A 361 -29.13 10.69 2.87
N LYS A 362 -28.46 11.42 1.98
CA LYS A 362 -29.10 12.52 1.24
C LYS A 362 -29.50 11.99 -0.14
N ILE A 363 -30.80 12.08 -0.46
CA ILE A 363 -31.36 11.55 -1.71
C ILE A 363 -31.64 12.71 -2.67
N TYR A 364 -31.12 12.60 -3.90
CA TYR A 364 -31.48 13.43 -5.04
C TYR A 364 -32.23 12.59 -6.07
N THR A 365 -33.41 13.05 -6.46
CA THR A 365 -34.26 12.37 -7.44
C THR A 365 -34.00 12.92 -8.83
N LEU A 366 -33.66 12.04 -9.76
CA LEU A 366 -33.47 12.32 -11.18
C LEU A 366 -34.55 11.59 -11.97
N ASP A 367 -35.67 12.27 -12.21
CA ASP A 367 -36.83 11.74 -12.93
C ASP A 367 -36.76 11.98 -14.44
N LYS A 368 -36.04 13.02 -14.87
CA LYS A 368 -35.97 13.39 -16.29
C LYS A 368 -34.94 12.55 -17.01
N GLN A 369 -35.41 11.77 -17.98
CA GLN A 369 -34.55 10.96 -18.83
C GLN A 369 -33.83 11.82 -19.86
N ILE A 370 -32.59 11.43 -20.16
CA ILE A 370 -31.74 12.07 -21.16
C ILE A 370 -32.12 11.51 -22.53
N CYS A 371 -32.36 12.36 -23.52
CA CYS A 371 -32.67 11.94 -24.88
C CYS A 371 -31.60 11.00 -25.43
N ASN A 372 -32.04 9.95 -26.13
CA ASN A 372 -31.17 9.06 -26.88
C ASN A 372 -31.90 8.58 -28.15
N ALA A 373 -31.27 7.71 -28.95
CA ALA A 373 -31.85 7.23 -30.20
C ALA A 373 -33.23 6.54 -30.07
N ASN A 374 -33.60 6.09 -28.86
CA ASN A 374 -34.83 5.35 -28.57
C ASN A 374 -35.77 6.08 -27.60
N ILE A 375 -35.35 7.22 -27.04
CA ILE A 375 -36.05 7.94 -25.97
C ILE A 375 -36.01 9.43 -26.32
N ASP A 376 -37.17 10.01 -26.62
CA ASP A 376 -37.35 11.44 -26.86
C ASP A 376 -38.00 12.05 -25.62
N GLU A 377 -37.19 12.69 -24.78
CA GLU A 377 -37.56 13.13 -23.43
C GLU A 377 -37.13 14.58 -23.17
N THR A 378 -37.28 15.06 -21.94
CA THR A 378 -37.18 16.51 -21.64
C THR A 378 -35.74 17.03 -21.56
N VAL A 379 -34.74 16.18 -21.30
CA VAL A 379 -33.33 16.61 -21.18
C VAL A 379 -32.56 16.19 -22.43
N PRO A 380 -32.00 17.12 -23.23
CA PRO A 380 -31.27 16.74 -24.45
C PRO A 380 -30.04 15.89 -24.12
N ALA A 381 -29.55 15.14 -25.11
CA ALA A 381 -28.28 14.43 -24.98
C ALA A 381 -27.13 15.43 -24.69
N PRO A 382 -26.12 15.06 -23.89
CA PRO A 382 -25.00 15.94 -23.60
C PRO A 382 -24.28 16.30 -24.91
N PRO A 383 -23.96 17.59 -25.14
CA PRO A 383 -23.38 18.05 -26.40
C PRO A 383 -21.98 17.44 -26.65
N TYR A 384 -21.30 17.06 -25.57
CA TYR A 384 -19.98 16.44 -25.60
C TYR A 384 -19.89 15.32 -24.58
N LYS A 385 -18.84 14.50 -24.72
CA LYS A 385 -18.48 13.53 -23.67
C LYS A 385 -18.00 14.28 -22.43
N LEU A 386 -18.75 14.18 -21.34
CA LEU A 386 -18.41 14.81 -20.07
C LEU A 386 -17.31 14.05 -19.31
N CYS A 387 -16.54 14.77 -18.51
CA CYS A 387 -15.54 14.22 -17.61
C CYS A 387 -15.46 14.99 -16.29
N ALA A 388 -14.63 14.55 -15.33
CA ALA A 388 -14.55 15.17 -14.00
C ALA A 388 -14.22 16.67 -14.03
N CYS A 389 -13.56 17.13 -15.10
CA CYS A 389 -13.31 18.56 -15.30
C CYS A 389 -14.59 19.39 -15.37
N ASP A 390 -15.64 18.91 -16.04
CA ASP A 390 -16.88 19.68 -16.20
C ASP A 390 -17.57 19.88 -14.85
N MET A 391 -17.60 18.83 -14.03
CA MET A 391 -18.09 18.91 -12.66
C MET A 391 -17.22 19.84 -11.80
N ALA A 392 -15.89 19.78 -11.93
CA ALA A 392 -15.00 20.69 -11.21
C ALA A 392 -15.28 22.17 -11.56
N HIS A 393 -15.47 22.50 -12.85
CA HIS A 393 -15.78 23.87 -13.25
C HIS A 393 -17.17 24.35 -12.84
N LEU A 394 -18.13 23.42 -12.68
CA LEU A 394 -19.45 23.73 -12.13
C LEU A 394 -19.37 24.03 -10.62
N LEU A 395 -18.64 23.21 -9.87
CA LEU A 395 -18.68 23.24 -8.40
C LEU A 395 -17.68 24.21 -7.77
N LEU A 396 -16.47 24.35 -8.33
CA LEU A 396 -15.42 25.18 -7.72
C LEU A 396 -15.82 26.65 -7.53
N PRO A 397 -16.48 27.33 -8.49
CA PRO A 397 -16.94 28.71 -8.26
C PRO A 397 -17.91 28.81 -7.09
N ILE A 398 -18.75 27.79 -6.88
CA ILE A 398 -19.69 27.74 -5.76
C ILE A 398 -18.92 27.58 -4.44
N TYR A 399 -17.93 26.68 -4.39
CA TYR A 399 -17.11 26.50 -3.19
C TYR A 399 -16.28 27.74 -2.84
N GLU A 400 -15.75 28.46 -3.83
CA GLU A 400 -15.04 29.71 -3.62
C GLU A 400 -15.93 30.81 -3.04
N LEU A 401 -17.20 30.88 -3.47
CA LEU A 401 -18.17 31.83 -2.92
C LEU A 401 -18.59 31.49 -1.48
N LEU A 402 -18.60 30.20 -1.12
CA LEU A 402 -18.98 29.72 0.21
C LEU A 402 -17.82 29.73 1.22
N ALA A 403 -16.57 29.92 0.77
CA ALA A 403 -15.38 29.88 1.59
C ALA A 403 -15.06 31.20 2.32
N PHE A 404 -15.98 32.17 2.33
CA PHE A 404 -15.86 33.48 2.98
C PHE A 404 -16.78 33.63 4.19
#